data_AF-S3LCH0-F1
#
_entry.id   AF-S3LCH0-F1
#
_cell.length_a   1.000
_cell.length_b   1.000
_cell.length_c   1.000
_cell.angle_alpha   90.00
_cell.angle_beta   90.00
_cell.angle_gamma   90.00
#
_symmetry.space_group_name_H-M   'P 1'
#
loop_
_entity.id
_entity.type
_entity.pdbx_description
1 polymer ?
#
loop_
_entity_poly.entity_id
_entity_poly.type
_entity_poly.pdbx_seq_one_letter_code
_entity_poly.pdbx_strand_id
1 'polypeptide(L)'
;MRSITFQCNKYSPGVLYIMVLFGVSLGLLTFYAFLVFSGIEKGPEDGPLYFREHPMHAVYVIFGLIPIAMSLPAWIAAKCWSSKEEEAQLELYEDHAVLYWKNKEFLIKKGAVNIKIPKPQPYWYKTYILKIPRHRIVLVGSVKETKEKRRRRSSLDVAMEKLSAYKK
;
A
#
# COMPACT_ATOMS: atom_id res chain seq x y z
N MET A 1 -2.29 22.45 -26.14
CA MET A 1 -2.29 22.01 -24.73
C MET A 1 -3.07 20.72 -24.60
N ARG A 2 -2.51 19.68 -23.98
CA ARG A 2 -3.25 18.43 -23.66
C ARG A 2 -3.18 18.20 -22.15
N SER A 3 -4.32 18.23 -21.47
CA SER A 3 -4.43 17.89 -20.04
C SER A 3 -4.86 16.43 -19.87
N ILE A 4 -4.30 15.75 -18.86
CA ILE A 4 -4.63 14.38 -18.48
C ILE A 4 -4.84 14.36 -16.97
N THR A 5 -6.04 14.00 -16.54
CA THR A 5 -6.33 13.70 -15.15
C THR A 5 -6.11 12.22 -14.88
N PHE A 6 -5.53 11.89 -13.72
CA PHE A 6 -5.29 10.51 -13.32
C PHE A 6 -5.41 10.36 -11.80
N GLN A 7 -5.81 9.17 -11.38
CA GLN A 7 -5.99 8.85 -9.98
C GLN A 7 -4.75 8.17 -9.41
N CYS A 8 -4.27 8.69 -8.29
CA CYS A 8 -3.18 8.13 -7.52
C CYS A 8 -3.66 7.73 -6.13
N ASN A 9 -2.99 6.73 -5.55
CA ASN A 9 -3.18 6.48 -4.13
C ASN A 9 -2.57 7.64 -3.32
N LYS A 10 -3.32 8.16 -2.34
CA LYS A 10 -2.89 9.32 -1.53
C LYS A 10 -1.65 9.00 -0.70
N TYR A 11 -1.62 7.78 -0.17
CA TYR A 11 -0.59 7.30 0.73
C TYR A 11 0.54 6.60 -0.03
N SER A 12 1.78 6.86 0.40
CA SER A 12 2.95 6.22 -0.17
C SER A 12 3.06 4.75 0.28
N PRO A 13 3.87 3.92 -0.40
CA PRO A 13 4.12 2.56 0.04
C PRO A 13 4.73 2.48 1.44
N GLY A 14 5.54 3.48 1.83
CA GLY A 14 6.10 3.58 3.18
C GLY A 14 5.04 3.62 4.28
N VAL A 15 3.94 4.35 4.04
CA VAL A 15 2.81 4.40 4.98
C VAL A 15 2.15 3.04 5.10
N LEU A 16 1.99 2.29 4.00
CA LEU A 16 1.45 0.93 4.05
C LEU A 16 2.31 0.02 4.95
N TYR A 17 3.63 0.05 4.78
CA TYR A 17 4.54 -0.76 5.61
C TYR A 17 4.42 -0.42 7.10
N ILE A 18 4.36 0.88 7.44
CA ILE A 18 4.17 1.32 8.83
C ILE A 18 2.82 0.85 9.38
N MET A 19 1.74 0.97 8.60
CA MET A 19 0.41 0.52 9.02
C MET A 19 0.35 -0.99 9.22
N VAL A 20 0.99 -1.78 8.34
CA VAL A 20 1.05 -3.24 8.47
C VAL A 20 1.86 -3.63 9.69
N LEU A 21 3.04 -3.03 9.90
CA LEU A 21 3.88 -3.32 11.06
C LEU A 21 3.13 -3.01 12.36
N PHE A 22 2.49 -1.85 12.45
CA PHE A 22 1.69 -1.49 13.61
C PHE A 22 0.50 -2.46 13.82
N GLY A 23 -0.22 -2.79 12.75
CA GLY A 23 -1.35 -3.70 12.80
C GLY A 23 -0.96 -5.11 13.25
N VAL A 24 0.13 -5.67 12.70
CA VAL A 24 0.63 -7.00 13.08
C VAL A 24 1.11 -6.99 14.53
N SER A 25 1.87 -5.98 14.95
CA SER A 25 2.30 -5.84 16.34
C SER A 25 1.12 -5.79 17.31
N LEU A 26 0.09 -5.00 17.00
CA LEU A 26 -1.12 -4.93 17.81
C LEU A 26 -1.89 -6.26 17.84
N GLY A 27 -1.96 -6.96 16.70
CA GLY A 27 -2.57 -8.28 16.60
C GLY A 27 -1.86 -9.32 17.48
N LEU A 28 -0.52 -9.36 17.43
CA LEU A 28 0.29 -10.24 18.27
C LEU A 28 0.19 -9.89 19.75
N LEU A 29 0.16 -8.59 20.11
CA LEU A 29 -0.08 -8.16 21.50
C LEU A 29 -1.47 -8.59 22.00
N THR A 30 -2.49 -8.49 21.15
CA THR A 30 -3.85 -8.93 21.48
C THR A 30 -3.89 -10.45 21.68
N PHE A 31 -3.20 -11.20 20.81
CA PHE A 31 -3.06 -12.63 20.94
C PHE A 31 -2.32 -13.02 22.23
N TYR A 32 -1.23 -12.33 22.57
CA TYR A 32 -0.52 -12.54 23.83
C TYR A 32 -1.42 -12.26 25.04
N ALA A 33 -2.15 -11.14 25.05
CA ALA A 33 -3.11 -10.85 26.10
C ALA A 33 -4.17 -11.95 26.25
N PHE A 34 -4.66 -12.51 25.14
CA PHE A 34 -5.55 -13.67 25.18
C PHE A 34 -4.91 -14.89 25.86
N LEU A 35 -3.64 -15.21 25.59
CA LEU A 35 -2.93 -16.31 26.26
C LEU A 35 -2.79 -16.07 27.77
N VAL A 36 -2.49 -14.84 28.18
CA VAL A 36 -2.39 -14.43 29.59
C VAL A 36 -3.75 -14.58 30.29
N PHE A 37 -4.80 -13.98 29.73
CA PHE A 37 -6.14 -13.96 30.33
C PHE A 37 -6.78 -15.35 30.38
N SER A 38 -6.50 -16.20 29.39
CA SER A 38 -6.98 -17.58 29.40
C SER A 38 -6.19 -18.49 30.34
N GLY A 39 -5.05 -18.04 30.89
CA GLY A 39 -4.17 -18.86 31.73
C GLY A 39 -3.37 -19.92 30.96
N ILE A 40 -3.50 -19.98 29.63
CA ILE A 40 -2.82 -20.96 28.77
C ILE A 40 -1.30 -20.82 28.87
N GLU A 41 -0.78 -19.60 29.07
CA GLU A 41 0.66 -19.36 29.23
C GLU A 41 1.28 -20.06 30.46
N LYS A 42 0.47 -20.28 31.51
CA LYS A 42 0.93 -20.82 32.80
C LYS A 42 1.01 -22.35 32.79
N GLY A 43 0.37 -22.98 31.81
CA GLY A 43 0.37 -24.42 31.61
C GLY A 43 -1.04 -25.00 31.51
N PRO A 44 -1.15 -26.30 31.23
CA PRO A 44 -2.42 -26.97 31.03
C PRO A 44 -3.33 -26.87 32.27
N GLU A 45 -2.77 -26.88 33.47
CA GLU A 45 -3.50 -26.86 34.74
C GLU A 45 -4.07 -25.49 35.15
N ASP A 46 -3.71 -24.42 34.46
CA ASP A 46 -4.21 -23.07 34.71
C ASP A 46 -5.10 -22.58 33.57
N GLY A 47 -5.10 -23.29 32.45
CA GLY A 47 -5.95 -23.01 31.30
C GLY A 47 -7.43 -23.39 31.52
N PRO A 48 -8.30 -23.03 30.56
CA PRO A 48 -9.71 -23.39 30.55
C PRO A 48 -9.90 -24.89 30.71
N LEU A 49 -10.89 -25.30 31.52
CA LEU A 49 -11.15 -26.70 31.87
C LEU A 49 -11.26 -27.60 30.63
N TYR A 50 -11.93 -27.10 29.59
CA TYR A 50 -12.09 -27.78 28.30
C TYR A 50 -10.75 -28.18 27.65
N PHE A 51 -9.72 -27.36 27.77
CA PHE A 51 -8.41 -27.65 27.17
C PHE A 51 -7.58 -28.64 28.00
N ARG A 52 -7.93 -28.89 29.26
CA ARG A 52 -7.33 -29.97 30.05
C ARG A 52 -7.77 -31.33 29.54
N GLU A 53 -9.06 -31.43 29.23
CA GLU A 53 -9.67 -32.64 28.67
C GLU A 53 -9.30 -32.82 27.18
N HIS A 54 -9.04 -31.71 26.48
CA HIS A 54 -8.71 -31.70 25.05
C HIS A 54 -7.46 -30.85 24.72
N PRO A 55 -6.26 -31.27 25.14
CA PRO A 55 -5.03 -30.47 24.99
C PRO A 55 -4.67 -30.19 23.53
N MET A 56 -4.97 -31.13 22.63
CA MET A 56 -4.76 -30.92 21.19
C MET A 56 -5.60 -29.78 20.62
N HIS A 57 -6.77 -29.50 21.20
CA HIS A 57 -7.62 -28.40 20.75
C HIS A 57 -7.00 -27.05 21.13
N ALA A 58 -6.34 -26.96 22.28
CA ALA A 58 -5.58 -25.76 22.65
C ALA A 58 -4.46 -25.48 21.64
N VAL A 59 -3.73 -26.51 21.22
CA VAL A 59 -2.69 -26.39 20.18
C VAL A 59 -3.30 -25.84 18.88
N TYR A 60 -4.41 -26.41 18.41
CA TYR A 60 -5.08 -25.91 17.20
C TYR A 60 -5.56 -24.46 17.34
N VAL A 61 -6.07 -24.07 18.50
CA VAL A 61 -6.50 -22.69 18.77
C VAL A 61 -5.30 -21.74 18.74
N ILE A 62 -4.21 -22.06 19.43
CA ILE A 62 -2.99 -21.24 19.47
C ILE A 62 -2.43 -21.06 18.06
N PHE A 63 -2.17 -22.16 17.35
CA PHE A 63 -1.57 -22.11 16.01
C PHE A 63 -2.53 -21.59 14.94
N GLY A 64 -3.84 -21.74 15.11
CA GLY A 64 -4.84 -21.16 14.23
C GLY A 64 -4.99 -19.65 14.42
N LEU A 65 -4.88 -19.16 15.66
CA LEU A 65 -5.04 -17.74 15.97
C LEU A 65 -3.84 -16.89 15.55
N ILE A 66 -2.61 -17.41 15.59
CA ILE A 66 -1.40 -16.68 15.15
C ILE A 66 -1.56 -16.11 13.72
N PRO A 67 -1.83 -16.92 12.68
CA PRO A 67 -2.01 -16.41 11.32
C PRO A 67 -3.22 -15.47 11.20
N ILE A 68 -4.29 -15.66 11.99
CA ILE A 68 -5.44 -14.73 12.01
C ILE A 68 -5.02 -13.37 12.59
N ALA A 69 -4.32 -13.39 13.73
CA ALA A 69 -3.81 -12.20 14.42
C ALA A 69 -2.82 -11.41 13.57
N MET A 70 -2.10 -12.06 12.66
CA MET A 70 -1.23 -11.38 11.70
C MET A 70 -1.97 -10.92 10.44
N SER A 71 -2.79 -11.78 9.84
CA SER A 71 -3.39 -11.55 8.51
C SER A 71 -4.52 -10.54 8.54
N LEU A 72 -5.36 -10.57 9.57
CA LEU A 72 -6.55 -9.70 9.65
C LEU A 72 -6.16 -8.22 9.80
N PRO A 73 -5.24 -7.83 10.71
CA PRO A 73 -4.75 -6.46 10.77
C PRO A 73 -4.00 -6.02 9.51
N ALA A 74 -3.20 -6.90 8.90
CA ALA A 74 -2.51 -6.59 7.65
C ALA A 74 -3.50 -6.32 6.50
N TRP A 75 -4.59 -7.09 6.43
CA TRP A 75 -5.67 -6.87 5.46
C TRP A 75 -6.42 -5.54 5.71
N ILE A 76 -6.74 -5.23 6.97
CA ILE A 76 -7.35 -3.95 7.35
C ILE A 76 -6.43 -2.79 6.97
N ALA A 77 -5.13 -2.88 7.25
CA ALA A 77 -4.12 -1.89 6.88
C ALA A 77 -4.09 -1.66 5.36
N ALA A 78 -4.04 -2.74 4.57
CA ALA A 78 -4.07 -2.67 3.12
C ALA A 78 -5.37 -2.03 2.60
N LYS A 79 -6.53 -2.38 3.18
CA LYS A 79 -7.82 -1.81 2.80
C LYS A 79 -7.89 -0.32 3.09
N CYS A 80 -7.50 0.10 4.29
CA CYS A 80 -7.45 1.50 4.69
C CYS A 80 -6.48 2.32 3.82
N TRP A 81 -5.28 1.78 3.57
CA TRP A 81 -4.29 2.41 2.70
C TRP A 81 -4.78 2.60 1.26
N SER A 82 -5.51 1.62 0.71
CA SER A 82 -6.05 1.66 -0.66
C SER A 82 -7.35 2.47 -0.81
N SER A 83 -7.96 2.88 0.30
CA SER A 83 -9.28 3.52 0.29
C SER A 83 -9.25 4.99 -0.11
N LYS A 84 -8.13 5.68 0.13
CA LYS A 84 -7.98 7.12 -0.08
C LYS A 84 -7.21 7.39 -1.36
N GLU A 85 -7.91 7.99 -2.30
CA GLU A 85 -7.36 8.35 -3.60
C GLU A 85 -7.23 9.87 -3.68
N GLU A 86 -6.33 10.29 -4.55
CA GLU A 86 -6.04 11.68 -4.81
C GLU A 86 -5.96 11.85 -6.33
N GLU A 87 -6.70 12.82 -6.85
CA GLU A 87 -6.64 13.19 -8.26
C GLU A 87 -5.41 14.05 -8.51
N ALA A 88 -4.72 13.75 -9.61
CA ALA A 88 -3.59 14.50 -10.09
C ALA A 88 -3.82 14.85 -11.55
N GLN A 89 -3.29 16.00 -11.97
CA GLN A 89 -3.43 16.50 -13.34
C GLN A 89 -2.04 16.71 -13.94
N LEU A 90 -1.87 16.24 -15.17
CA LEU A 90 -0.67 16.45 -15.98
C LEU A 90 -1.03 17.24 -17.22
N GLU A 91 -0.48 18.44 -17.33
CA GLU A 91 -0.62 19.29 -18.51
C GLU A 91 0.63 19.20 -19.36
N LEU A 92 0.43 18.91 -20.65
CA LEU A 92 1.50 18.77 -21.63
C LEU A 92 1.50 19.97 -22.59
N TYR A 93 2.65 20.66 -22.63
CA TYR A 93 2.99 21.76 -23.53
C TYR A 93 4.13 21.33 -24.46
N GLU A 94 4.43 22.07 -25.53
CA GLU A 94 5.39 21.59 -26.53
C GLU A 94 6.84 21.45 -25.98
N ASP A 95 7.20 22.33 -25.06
CA ASP A 95 8.54 22.50 -24.48
C ASP A 95 8.64 22.04 -23.01
N HIS A 96 7.51 21.95 -22.30
CA HIS A 96 7.45 21.55 -20.90
C HIS A 96 6.17 20.79 -20.54
N ALA A 97 6.13 20.23 -19.34
CA ALA A 97 4.94 19.64 -18.74
C ALA A 97 4.75 20.18 -17.32
N VAL A 98 3.51 20.35 -16.87
CA VAL A 98 3.17 20.78 -15.51
C VAL A 98 2.39 19.67 -14.82
N LEU A 99 2.93 19.18 -13.70
CA LEU A 99 2.28 18.18 -12.86
C LEU A 99 1.66 18.87 -11.64
N TYR A 100 0.34 18.80 -11.52
CA TYR A 100 -0.43 19.21 -10.36
C TYR A 100 -0.65 18.00 -9.46
N TRP A 101 -0.02 18.00 -8.28
CA TRP A 101 -0.12 16.91 -7.31
C TRP A 101 -0.05 17.45 -5.88
N LYS A 102 -0.98 17.03 -5.00
CA LYS A 102 -1.06 17.48 -3.59
C LYS A 102 -1.11 19.00 -3.44
N ASN A 103 -1.92 19.67 -4.27
CA ASN A 103 -2.01 21.13 -4.35
C ASN A 103 -0.65 21.82 -4.60
N LYS A 104 0.30 21.11 -5.23
CA LYS A 104 1.59 21.65 -5.64
C LYS A 104 1.76 21.48 -7.13
N GLU A 105 2.33 22.51 -7.74
CA GLU A 105 2.68 22.53 -9.15
C GLU A 105 4.15 22.18 -9.32
N PHE A 106 4.42 21.23 -10.21
CA PHE A 106 5.78 20.82 -10.55
C PHE A 106 6.01 21.03 -12.04
N LEU A 107 6.83 22.02 -12.37
CA LEU A 107 7.27 22.26 -13.73
C LEU A 107 8.34 21.23 -14.12
N ILE A 108 8.09 20.54 -15.23
CA ILE A 108 8.95 19.50 -15.80
C ILE A 108 9.41 19.98 -17.18
N LYS A 109 10.67 20.40 -17.28
CA LYS A 109 11.28 20.74 -18.57
C LYS A 109 11.54 19.48 -19.39
N LYS A 110 11.38 19.56 -20.71
CA LYS A 110 11.72 18.47 -21.64
C LYS A 110 13.18 18.04 -21.46
N GLY A 111 13.43 16.73 -21.43
CA GLY A 111 14.75 16.13 -21.19
C GLY A 111 15.21 16.11 -19.72
N ALA A 112 14.52 16.79 -18.80
CA ALA A 112 14.90 16.83 -17.38
C ALA A 112 14.18 15.77 -16.51
N VAL A 113 13.27 14.99 -17.10
CA VAL A 113 12.48 13.98 -16.39
C VAL A 113 13.11 12.60 -16.49
N ASN A 114 13.31 11.95 -15.34
CA ASN A 114 13.69 10.54 -15.30
C ASN A 114 12.64 9.74 -14.53
N ILE A 115 11.87 8.94 -15.27
CA ILE A 115 10.85 8.04 -14.72
C ILE A 115 11.53 6.71 -14.39
N LYS A 116 11.52 6.35 -13.11
CA LYS A 116 12.02 5.06 -12.63
C LYS A 116 10.87 4.21 -12.09
N ILE A 117 10.84 2.97 -12.53
CA ILE A 117 9.95 1.93 -12.04
C ILE A 117 10.80 1.08 -11.09
N PRO A 118 10.59 1.15 -9.75
CA PRO A 118 11.38 0.37 -8.81
C PRO A 118 11.20 -1.13 -9.08
N LYS A 119 12.26 -1.94 -8.95
CA LYS A 119 12.21 -3.40 -8.96
C LYS A 119 12.80 -3.91 -7.64
N PRO A 120 12.19 -4.88 -6.93
CA PRO A 120 10.94 -5.58 -7.27
C PRO A 120 9.69 -4.69 -7.10
N GLN A 121 8.62 -4.97 -7.88
CA GLN A 121 7.31 -4.34 -7.71
C GLN A 121 6.32 -5.30 -7.05
N PRO A 122 5.46 -4.79 -6.16
CA PRO A 122 4.32 -5.54 -5.66
C PRO A 122 3.33 -5.88 -6.79
N TYR A 123 2.76 -7.09 -6.79
CA TYR A 123 1.86 -7.56 -7.86
C TYR A 123 0.54 -6.74 -7.95
N TRP A 124 0.02 -6.34 -6.80
CA TRP A 124 -1.26 -5.64 -6.61
C TRP A 124 -1.25 -4.12 -6.81
N TYR A 125 -0.10 -3.45 -6.97
CA TYR A 125 -0.04 -2.02 -7.30
C TYR A 125 1.27 -1.63 -7.98
N LYS A 126 1.21 -0.66 -8.90
CA LYS A 126 2.40 -0.09 -9.55
C LYS A 126 2.85 1.19 -8.86
N THR A 127 4.16 1.37 -8.77
CA THR A 127 4.77 2.61 -8.27
C THR A 127 5.64 3.23 -9.35
N TYR A 128 5.54 4.54 -9.52
CA TYR A 128 6.34 5.34 -10.43
C TYR A 128 7.12 6.39 -9.63
N ILE A 129 8.43 6.45 -9.83
CA ILE A 129 9.30 7.44 -9.21
C ILE A 129 9.71 8.44 -10.28
N LEU A 130 9.19 9.65 -10.20
CA LEU A 130 9.56 10.78 -11.02
C LEU A 130 10.72 11.51 -10.37
N LYS A 131 11.89 11.51 -11.01
CA LYS A 131 13.01 12.37 -10.64
C LYS A 131 13.03 13.60 -11.54
N ILE A 132 12.83 14.75 -10.92
CA ILE A 132 12.90 16.10 -11.47
C ILE A 132 14.12 16.78 -10.80
N PRO A 133 14.82 17.75 -11.43
CA PRO A 133 16.10 18.29 -10.92
C PRO A 133 16.12 18.75 -9.45
N ARG A 134 14.97 19.06 -8.86
CA ARG A 134 14.85 19.46 -7.44
C ARG A 134 13.94 18.57 -6.60
N HIS A 135 13.24 17.62 -7.21
CA HIS A 135 12.16 16.88 -6.54
C HIS A 135 12.14 15.42 -6.95
N ARG A 136 11.88 14.54 -5.97
CA ARG A 136 11.54 13.14 -6.19
C ARG A 136 10.08 12.93 -5.81
N ILE A 137 9.24 12.69 -6.81
CA ILE A 137 7.81 12.44 -6.62
C ILE A 137 7.56 10.94 -6.76
N VAL A 138 6.85 10.36 -5.80
CA VAL A 138 6.47 8.94 -5.82
C VAL A 138 4.97 8.87 -6.05
N LEU A 139 4.59 8.44 -7.25
CA LEU A 139 3.20 8.22 -7.64
C LEU A 139 2.89 6.74 -7.51
N VAL A 140 1.76 6.42 -6.88
CA VAL A 140 1.29 5.05 -6.72
C VAL A 140 -0.02 4.94 -7.47
N GLY A 141 -0.14 3.91 -8.32
CA GLY A 141 -1.36 3.66 -9.07
C GLY A 141 -2.54 3.42 -8.13
N SER A 142 -3.71 3.94 -8.50
CA SER A 142 -4.94 3.67 -7.77
C SER A 142 -5.24 2.15 -7.78
N VAL A 143 -5.44 1.60 -6.58
CA VAL A 143 -5.80 0.20 -6.40
C VAL A 143 -7.26 -0.03 -6.80
N LYS A 144 -8.16 0.95 -6.59
CA LYS A 144 -9.56 0.82 -7.01
C LYS A 144 -9.69 0.86 -8.53
N GLU A 145 -9.03 1.81 -9.19
CA GLU A 145 -9.01 1.91 -10.65
C GLU A 145 -8.43 0.63 -11.26
N THR A 146 -7.36 0.08 -10.67
CA THR A 146 -6.78 -1.20 -11.12
C THR A 146 -7.76 -2.37 -10.96
N LYS A 147 -8.56 -2.39 -9.89
CA LYS A 147 -9.60 -3.41 -9.66
C LYS A 147 -10.78 -3.26 -10.61
N GLU A 148 -11.26 -2.04 -10.84
CA GLU A 148 -12.39 -1.75 -11.73
C GLU A 148 -12.05 -2.00 -13.19
N LYS A 149 -10.86 -1.58 -13.62
CA LYS A 149 -10.45 -1.68 -15.02
C LYS A 149 -9.99 -3.07 -15.46
N ARG A 150 -9.96 -4.07 -14.56
CA ARG A 150 -9.71 -5.52 -14.80
C ARG A 150 -8.91 -5.80 -16.10
N ARG A 151 -7.70 -5.23 -16.24
CA ARG A 151 -6.74 -5.34 -17.38
C ARG A 151 -6.59 -4.15 -18.35
N ARG A 152 -7.37 -3.06 -18.28
CA ARG A 152 -7.06 -1.82 -19.04
C ARG A 152 -5.94 -1.03 -18.35
N ARG A 153 -5.11 -0.31 -19.14
CA ARG A 153 -4.06 0.58 -18.62
C ARG A 153 -4.67 1.58 -17.63
N SER A 154 -4.02 1.78 -16.49
CA SER A 154 -4.45 2.80 -15.52
C SER A 154 -4.30 4.20 -16.12
N SER A 155 -5.10 5.16 -15.66
CA SER A 155 -4.95 6.57 -16.04
C SER A 155 -3.52 7.07 -15.79
N LEU A 156 -2.90 6.63 -14.70
CA LEU A 156 -1.49 6.90 -14.36
C LEU A 156 -0.52 6.28 -15.38
N ASP A 157 -0.74 5.03 -15.83
CA ASP A 157 0.14 4.37 -16.81
C ASP A 157 0.16 5.17 -18.12
N VAL A 158 -1.01 5.65 -18.57
CA VAL A 158 -1.15 6.49 -19.77
C VAL A 158 -0.47 7.85 -19.58
N ALA A 159 -0.63 8.47 -18.41
CA ALA A 159 0.04 9.74 -18.09
C ALA A 159 1.57 9.59 -18.10
N MET A 160 2.10 8.51 -17.52
CA MET A 160 3.53 8.22 -17.48
C MET A 160 4.10 7.90 -18.87
N GLU A 161 3.34 7.21 -19.73
CA GLU A 161 3.73 6.94 -21.12
C GLU A 161 3.78 8.22 -21.96
N LYS A 162 2.82 9.16 -21.79
CA LYS A 162 2.92 10.44 -22.50
C LYS A 162 4.04 11.32 -21.95
N LEU A 163 4.30 11.26 -20.65
CA LEU A 163 5.43 11.98 -20.05
C LEU A 163 6.78 11.38 -20.46
N SER A 164 6.85 10.06 -20.73
CA SER A 164 8.10 9.43 -21.19
C SER A 164 8.51 9.92 -22.58
N ALA A 165 7.59 10.40 -23.42
CA ALA A 165 7.92 11.06 -24.68
C ALA A 165 8.71 12.38 -24.50
N TYR A 166 8.72 12.95 -23.28
CA TYR A 166 9.55 14.10 -22.92
C TYR A 166 10.93 13.69 -22.40
N LYS A 167 11.18 12.39 -22.26
CA LYS A 167 12.52 11.84 -22.05
C LYS A 167 13.26 11.96 -23.38
N LYS A 168 14.44 12.58 -23.34
CA LYS A 168 15.30 12.75 -24.52
C LYS A 168 15.75 11.40 -25.06
#